data_AF-A0A4S9D3K5-F1
#
_entry.id   AF-A0A4S9D3K5-F1
#
_cell.length_a   1.000
_cell.length_b   1.000
_cell.length_c   1.000
_cell.angle_alpha   90.00
_cell.angle_beta   90.00
_cell.angle_gamma   90.00
#
_symmetry.space_group_name_H-M   'P 1'
#
loop_
_entity.id
_entity.type
_entity.pdbx_description
1 polymer ?
#
loop_
_entity_poly.entity_id
_entity_poly.type
_entity_poly.pdbx_seq_one_letter_code
_entity_poly.pdbx_strand_id
1 'polypeptide(L)'
;MVISVSGRIQVRARTDDALLLTSSWRVGKLNITANLWQSIELVLQLESFIDTTTFNNGFESARVFCLDANDEVKEAKFSDKTAQFFWQCLRATAVTGPGVDCVVRLVVPLQSGYIVRSDIIPLLTSFANPLQTFAGEGVTCSDCSNLEPLFSVAAAGLILNLSSTDTELESSTIDLELENRLSLPWILPGPAQHKTLVLVDANSADPAKGGNGSGLYLAAQALGIKLVVLDNANHWLEEPQYAHWREAFIPTRLTNPPEDPLKSIKAYGKPIDGIITFADSYWTYIADAAKRLGIPTAPKEALRTATNKYLTSKYVGHEAYRASCLDEALDIASKNDLPYPLIVKPCDGWSSEGVSRVDSFDQLTTAIKAIDESRHGSEFVMEKYCAGPEVDANFVLLDGEVLFFEVCDDLPKSADTNGPSLGSLNNFHELNSVYPSALPTEEIDLLRNSFLDTLLKMGLKDGIMHLEGRVDRSSVDYEMENGILDLHPRKSTGSEPASA
;
A
#
# COMPACT_ATOMS: atom_id res chain seq x y z
N MET A 1 33.10 -11.00 9.23
CA MET A 1 34.43 -10.80 9.89
C MET A 1 34.19 -9.99 11.15
N VAL A 2 34.71 -10.41 12.31
CA VAL A 2 34.58 -9.63 13.56
C VAL A 2 35.66 -8.56 13.55
N ILE A 3 35.26 -7.30 13.62
CA ILE A 3 36.15 -6.15 13.65
C ILE A 3 36.30 -5.73 15.12
N SER A 4 37.50 -5.34 15.54
CA SER A 4 37.73 -4.79 16.88
C SER A 4 38.12 -3.32 16.76
N VAL A 5 37.27 -2.54 16.11
CA VAL A 5 37.38 -1.08 16.09
C VAL A 5 36.35 -0.55 17.08
N SER A 6 36.81 0.23 18.04
CA SER A 6 36.02 0.77 19.12
C SER A 6 36.40 2.22 19.42
N GLY A 7 35.45 3.01 19.88
CA GLY A 7 35.68 4.38 20.35
C GLY A 7 34.73 4.74 21.47
N ARG A 8 34.75 6.01 21.87
CA ARG A 8 33.81 6.56 22.86
C ARG A 8 32.97 7.68 22.28
N ILE A 9 31.78 7.83 22.83
CA ILE A 9 30.83 8.89 22.55
C ILE A 9 30.59 9.65 23.85
N GLN A 10 30.65 10.97 23.77
CA GLN A 10 30.20 11.87 24.82
C GLN A 10 29.05 12.73 24.31
N VAL A 11 27.96 12.75 25.06
CA VAL A 11 26.84 13.66 24.84
C VAL A 11 26.96 14.79 25.84
N ARG A 12 26.97 16.04 25.37
CA ARG A 12 27.06 17.23 26.22
C ARG A 12 25.91 18.19 25.96
N ALA A 13 25.45 18.88 26.99
CA ALA A 13 24.42 19.90 26.85
C ALA A 13 24.92 21.08 26.00
N ARG A 14 24.04 21.65 25.17
CA ARG A 14 24.39 22.86 24.39
C ARG A 14 24.53 24.11 25.25
N THR A 15 23.85 24.16 26.39
CA THR A 15 23.74 25.35 27.24
C THR A 15 25.02 25.66 28.02
N ASP A 16 25.65 24.65 28.59
CA ASP A 16 26.76 24.78 29.54
C ASP A 16 27.87 23.74 29.31
N ASP A 17 27.77 22.95 28.23
CA ASP A 17 28.68 21.84 27.91
C ASP A 17 28.75 20.75 28.99
N ALA A 18 27.76 20.67 29.89
CA ALA A 18 27.70 19.62 30.90
C ALA A 18 27.65 18.23 30.26
N LEU A 19 28.45 17.29 30.77
CA LEU A 19 28.44 15.90 30.31
C LEU A 19 27.15 15.21 30.74
N LEU A 20 26.38 14.73 29.76
CA LEU A 20 25.08 14.08 29.98
C LEU A 20 25.20 12.56 29.99
N LEU A 21 25.92 12.00 29.01
CA LEU A 21 26.05 10.56 28.78
C LEU A 21 27.43 10.25 28.20
N THR A 22 28.03 9.14 28.64
CA THR A 22 29.19 8.52 27.97
C THR A 22 28.84 7.09 27.59
N SER A 23 29.13 6.73 26.34
CA SER A 23 28.92 5.38 25.82
C SER A 23 30.14 4.96 24.99
N SER A 24 30.52 3.69 25.10
CA SER A 24 31.47 3.09 24.17
C SER A 24 30.72 2.57 22.95
N TRP A 25 31.41 2.52 21.81
CA TRP A 25 30.89 1.91 20.60
C TRP A 25 31.94 0.99 19.99
N ARG A 26 31.49 -0.05 19.28
CA ARG A 26 32.36 -0.92 18.49
C ARG A 26 31.64 -1.43 17.25
N VAL A 27 32.37 -1.64 16.16
CA VAL A 27 31.85 -2.35 14.99
C VAL A 27 32.02 -3.84 15.22
N GLY A 28 30.93 -4.60 15.22
CA GLY A 28 30.94 -6.04 15.41
C GLY A 28 31.18 -6.79 14.10
N LYS A 29 30.09 -7.26 13.49
CA LYS A 29 30.08 -8.00 12.21
C LYS A 29 29.84 -7.06 11.02
N LEU A 30 30.61 -7.27 9.95
CA LEU A 30 30.27 -6.85 8.59
C LEU A 30 29.82 -8.06 7.79
N ASN A 31 28.58 -8.01 7.28
CA ASN A 31 28.00 -9.06 6.44
C ASN A 31 27.64 -8.46 5.07
N ILE A 32 28.01 -9.15 4.00
CA ILE A 32 27.64 -8.79 2.63
C ILE A 32 26.60 -9.81 2.17
N THR A 33 25.44 -9.33 1.73
CA THR A 33 24.29 -10.17 1.38
C THR A 33 24.01 -10.05 -0.11
N ALA A 34 24.06 -11.18 -0.83
CA ALA A 34 23.65 -11.32 -2.24
C ALA A 34 24.19 -10.26 -3.24
N ASN A 35 25.27 -9.55 -2.91
CA ASN A 35 25.84 -8.42 -3.65
C ASN A 35 24.93 -7.17 -3.82
N LEU A 36 23.79 -7.08 -3.11
CA LEU A 36 22.89 -5.91 -3.21
C LEU A 36 23.17 -4.89 -2.11
N TRP A 37 23.49 -5.36 -0.91
CA TRP A 37 23.66 -4.52 0.27
C TRP A 37 24.59 -5.15 1.31
N GLN A 38 25.05 -4.32 2.23
CA GLN A 38 25.92 -4.68 3.34
C GLN A 38 25.24 -4.33 4.66
N SER A 39 25.29 -5.25 5.62
CA SER A 39 24.90 -5.06 7.01
C SER A 39 26.13 -4.67 7.83
N ILE A 40 26.03 -3.57 8.58
CA ILE A 40 27.03 -3.15 9.56
C ILE A 40 26.41 -3.28 10.94
N GLU A 41 26.98 -4.16 11.77
CA GLU A 41 26.63 -4.25 13.17
C GLU A 41 27.44 -3.25 13.99
N LEU A 42 26.74 -2.30 14.60
CA LEU A 42 27.28 -1.36 15.56
C LEU A 42 26.77 -1.75 16.95
N VAL A 43 27.67 -1.87 17.92
CA VAL A 43 27.32 -2.17 19.31
C VAL A 43 27.64 -0.95 20.16
N LEU A 44 26.65 -0.48 20.90
CA LEU A 44 26.75 0.62 21.86
C LEU A 44 26.62 0.06 23.27
N GLN A 45 27.44 0.54 24.19
CA GLN A 45 27.35 0.16 25.60
C GLN A 45 27.43 1.40 26.48
N LEU A 46 26.55 1.48 27.49
CA LEU A 46 26.53 2.60 28.40
C LEU A 46 27.71 2.52 29.38
N GLU A 47 28.54 3.56 29.45
CA GLU A 47 29.60 3.70 30.45
C GLU A 47 29.12 4.52 31.64
N SER A 48 28.48 5.66 31.38
CA SER A 48 27.92 6.53 32.42
C SER A 48 26.74 7.34 31.92
N PHE A 49 25.77 7.59 32.80
CA PHE A 49 24.62 8.45 32.52
C PHE A 49 24.39 9.38 33.72
N ILE A 50 24.53 10.68 33.49
CA ILE A 50 24.69 11.69 34.55
C ILE A 50 23.41 12.53 34.72
N ASP A 51 22.88 13.07 33.62
CA ASP A 51 21.67 13.91 33.65
C ASP A 51 20.62 13.43 32.63
N THR A 52 19.56 12.83 33.18
CA THR A 52 18.41 12.30 32.46
C THR A 52 17.47 13.39 31.95
N THR A 53 17.40 14.54 32.61
CA THR A 53 16.38 15.57 32.34
C THR A 53 16.72 16.30 31.06
N THR A 54 17.96 16.78 30.95
CA THR A 54 18.44 17.49 29.75
C THR A 54 18.54 16.56 28.54
N PHE A 55 18.91 15.29 28.76
CA PHE A 55 18.96 14.27 27.72
C PHE A 55 17.57 13.90 27.18
N ASN A 56 16.52 13.98 27.99
CA ASN A 56 15.15 13.72 27.52
C ASN A 56 14.56 14.88 26.70
N ASN A 57 15.17 16.07 26.72
CA ASN A 57 14.74 17.23 25.93
C ASN A 57 15.05 17.12 24.42
N GLY A 58 15.75 16.06 23.99
CA GLY A 58 15.95 15.73 22.57
C GLY A 58 17.32 16.14 22.01
N PHE A 59 17.57 15.78 20.73
CA PHE A 59 18.86 16.01 20.06
C PHE A 59 19.21 17.51 19.95
N GLU A 60 18.21 18.38 19.84
CA GLU A 60 18.43 19.83 19.72
C GLU A 60 19.05 20.47 20.96
N SER A 61 18.88 19.90 22.16
CA SER A 61 19.45 20.43 23.40
C SER A 61 20.88 19.95 23.67
N ALA A 62 21.44 19.08 22.82
CA ALA A 62 22.72 18.42 23.06
C ALA A 62 23.66 18.40 21.84
N ARG A 63 24.93 18.12 22.10
CA ARG A 63 25.99 17.88 21.12
C ARG A 63 26.58 16.50 21.34
N VAL A 64 26.88 15.82 20.24
CA VAL A 64 27.49 14.49 20.24
C VAL A 64 28.95 14.63 19.82
N PHE A 65 29.84 14.11 20.65
CA PHE A 65 31.27 14.06 20.38
C PHE A 65 31.72 12.62 20.25
N CYS A 66 32.43 12.30 19.17
CA CYS A 66 33.10 11.03 19.00
C CYS A 66 34.57 11.21 19.38
N LEU A 67 35.05 10.42 20.33
CA LEU A 67 36.46 10.34 20.69
C LEU A 67 37.11 9.22 19.88
N ASP A 68 38.21 9.56 19.21
CA ASP A 68 39.06 8.59 18.53
C ASP A 68 40.00 7.88 19.53
N ALA A 69 40.85 6.99 19.01
CA ALA A 69 41.82 6.25 19.82
C ALA A 69 42.88 7.13 20.52
N ASN A 70 42.98 8.42 20.16
CA ASN A 70 43.90 9.40 20.76
C ASN A 70 43.18 10.38 21.72
N ASP A 71 41.91 10.14 22.04
CA ASP A 71 41.03 11.04 22.80
C ASP A 71 40.86 12.44 22.17
N GLU A 72 41.10 12.59 20.86
CA GLU A 72 40.76 13.83 20.17
C GLU A 72 39.23 13.95 20.02
N VAL A 73 38.69 15.06 20.52
CA VAL A 73 37.25 15.30 20.60
C VAL A 73 36.76 15.97 19.31
N LYS A 74 36.08 15.21 18.45
CA LYS A 74 35.41 15.76 17.26
C LYS A 74 33.90 15.77 17.46
N GLU A 75 33.27 16.92 17.26
CA GLU A 75 31.80 16.99 17.21
C GLU A 75 31.32 16.24 15.97
N ALA A 76 30.44 15.25 16.18
CA ALA A 76 29.88 14.43 15.12
C ALA A 76 28.83 15.24 14.34
N LYS A 77 28.90 15.18 13.01
CA LYS A 77 27.95 15.84 12.12
C LYS A 77 27.11 14.78 11.41
N PHE A 78 25.83 14.75 11.73
CA PHE A 78 24.87 13.85 11.12
C PHE A 78 23.83 14.66 10.34
N SER A 79 23.21 14.05 9.33
CA SER A 79 21.96 14.59 8.77
C SER A 79 20.85 14.57 9.81
N ASP A 80 19.79 15.37 9.64
CA ASP A 80 18.71 15.45 10.64
C ASP A 80 18.06 14.09 10.94
N LYS A 81 17.77 13.28 9.91
CA LYS A 81 17.20 11.93 10.06
C LYS A 81 18.17 10.99 10.81
N THR A 82 19.43 11.00 10.41
CA THR A 82 20.49 10.20 11.03
C THR A 82 20.71 10.60 12.48
N ALA A 83 20.72 11.90 12.78
CA ALA A 83 20.89 12.44 14.12
C ALA A 83 19.77 11.97 15.07
N GLN A 84 18.52 12.04 14.60
CA GLN A 84 17.36 11.56 15.36
C GLN A 84 17.45 10.06 15.65
N PHE A 85 17.79 9.25 14.66
CA PHE A 85 17.97 7.81 14.84
C PHE A 85 19.13 7.49 15.79
N PHE A 86 20.27 8.16 15.63
CA PHE A 86 21.41 7.98 16.53
C PHE A 86 21.06 8.37 17.97
N TRP A 87 20.26 9.42 18.16
CA TRP A 87 19.72 9.78 19.47
C TRP A 87 18.84 8.67 20.06
N GLN A 88 17.98 8.04 19.25
CA GLN A 88 17.19 6.88 19.69
C GLN A 88 18.08 5.71 20.09
N CYS A 89 19.19 5.46 19.38
CA CYS A 89 20.17 4.43 19.75
C CYS A 89 20.77 4.72 21.13
N LEU A 90 21.18 5.97 21.40
CA LEU A 90 21.71 6.37 22.71
C LEU A 90 20.65 6.26 23.82
N ARG A 91 19.39 6.62 23.54
CA ARG A 91 18.28 6.43 24.49
C ARG A 91 18.03 4.95 24.79
N ALA A 92 18.02 4.10 23.77
CA ALA A 92 17.88 2.65 23.95
C ALA A 92 19.02 2.10 24.82
N THR A 93 20.26 2.51 24.53
CA THR A 93 21.47 2.15 25.31
C THR A 93 21.37 2.63 26.77
N ALA A 94 20.82 3.82 26.99
CA ALA A 94 20.62 4.34 28.35
C ALA A 94 19.55 3.56 29.13
N VAL A 95 18.50 3.08 28.45
CA VAL A 95 17.43 2.28 29.05
C VAL A 95 17.88 0.86 29.38
N THR A 96 18.69 0.23 28.53
CA THR A 96 19.25 -1.11 28.80
C THR A 96 20.22 -1.11 29.99
N GLY A 97 20.89 0.01 30.21
CA GLY A 97 21.78 0.23 31.36
C GLY A 97 23.22 -0.24 31.14
N PRO A 98 24.10 -0.03 32.13
CA PRO A 98 25.52 -0.36 32.02
C PRO A 98 25.75 -1.88 31.88
N GLY A 99 26.73 -2.26 31.05
CA GLY A 99 27.12 -3.67 30.88
C GLY A 99 26.23 -4.47 29.92
N VAL A 100 25.16 -3.87 29.37
CA VAL A 100 24.29 -4.49 28.36
C VAL A 100 24.56 -3.86 27.00
N ASP A 101 24.72 -4.70 25.98
CA ASP A 101 24.97 -4.29 24.61
C ASP A 101 23.66 -3.85 23.93
N CYS A 102 23.62 -2.61 23.43
CA CYS A 102 22.61 -2.17 22.48
C CYS A 102 23.14 -2.38 21.06
N VAL A 103 22.49 -3.25 20.29
CA VAL A 103 22.93 -3.57 18.94
C VAL A 103 22.14 -2.75 17.92
N VAL A 104 22.85 -2.18 16.97
CA VAL A 104 22.30 -1.37 15.89
C VAL A 104 22.76 -1.99 14.57
N ARG A 105 21.84 -2.13 13.62
CA ARG A 105 22.15 -2.58 12.25
C ARG A 105 22.01 -1.42 11.29
N LEU A 106 23.06 -1.13 10.55
CA LEU A 106 23.02 -0.19 9.42
C LEU A 106 22.99 -0.96 8.11
N VAL A 107 22.18 -0.48 7.17
CA VAL A 107 22.04 -1.06 5.84
C VAL A 107 22.69 -0.14 4.83
N VAL A 108 23.73 -0.60 4.16
CA VAL A 108 24.49 0.14 3.14
C VAL A 108 24.21 -0.47 1.76
N PRO A 109 23.73 0.31 0.78
CA PRO A 109 23.56 -0.20 -0.58
C PRO A 109 24.92 -0.46 -1.25
N LEU A 110 25.07 -1.61 -1.90
CA LEU A 110 26.26 -1.98 -2.68
C LEU A 110 26.08 -1.74 -4.18
N GLN A 111 24.92 -1.21 -4.58
CA GLN A 111 24.64 -0.82 -5.95
C GLN A 111 24.79 0.69 -6.13
N SER A 112 25.37 1.07 -7.26
CA SER A 112 25.49 2.47 -7.67
C SER A 112 24.22 2.92 -8.40
N GLY A 113 23.66 4.05 -8.00
CA GLY A 113 22.40 4.54 -8.55
C GLY A 113 21.55 5.24 -7.52
N TYR A 114 20.25 5.40 -7.79
CA TYR A 114 19.33 6.09 -6.88
C TYR A 114 18.32 5.13 -6.23
N ILE A 115 17.93 5.43 -5.00
CA ILE A 115 16.94 4.62 -4.27
C ILE A 115 15.56 4.67 -4.93
N VAL A 116 14.91 3.51 -5.08
CA VAL A 116 13.58 3.38 -5.68
C VAL A 116 12.54 4.15 -4.86
N ARG A 117 12.49 3.90 -3.55
CA ARG A 117 11.58 4.55 -2.61
C ARG A 117 12.36 4.89 -1.35
N SER A 118 12.30 6.14 -0.89
CA SER A 118 13.11 6.57 0.25
C SER A 118 12.72 5.88 1.56
N ASP A 119 11.55 5.25 1.64
CA ASP A 119 11.05 4.47 2.79
C ASP A 119 10.81 3.00 2.39
N ILE A 120 11.58 2.48 1.42
CA ILE A 120 11.44 1.10 0.91
C ILE A 120 11.78 0.03 1.95
N ILE A 121 12.45 0.41 3.03
CA ILE A 121 12.92 -0.52 4.06
C ILE A 121 11.91 -0.50 5.23
N PRO A 122 10.86 -1.34 5.21
CA PRO A 122 9.84 -1.37 6.26
C PRO A 122 10.46 -1.79 7.60
N LEU A 123 9.89 -1.30 8.70
CA LEU A 123 10.34 -1.55 10.10
C LEU A 123 11.70 -0.95 10.46
N LEU A 124 12.41 -0.33 9.51
CA LEU A 124 13.66 0.38 9.75
C LEU A 124 13.44 1.89 9.68
N THR A 125 14.34 2.64 10.33
CA THR A 125 14.40 4.08 10.15
C THR A 125 15.21 4.38 8.91
N SER A 126 14.57 4.87 7.86
CA SER A 126 15.28 5.31 6.66
C SER A 126 16.00 6.63 6.87
N PHE A 127 17.22 6.72 6.37
CA PHE A 127 18.01 7.95 6.27
C PHE A 127 17.91 8.56 4.88
N ALA A 128 17.44 7.79 3.90
CA ALA A 128 17.43 8.20 2.51
C ALA A 128 16.45 9.36 2.27
N ASN A 129 16.84 10.26 1.37
CA ASN A 129 15.93 11.22 0.76
C ASN A 129 15.35 10.65 -0.54
N PRO A 130 14.18 11.12 -0.99
CA PRO A 130 13.62 10.71 -2.28
C PRO A 130 14.63 10.87 -3.40
N LEU A 131 14.80 9.82 -4.20
CA LEU A 131 15.77 9.75 -5.31
C LEU A 131 17.23 10.01 -4.92
N GLN A 132 17.60 9.83 -3.65
CA GLN A 132 19.00 9.93 -3.22
C GLN A 132 19.87 8.92 -3.96
N THR A 133 21.02 9.40 -4.45
CA THR A 133 22.02 8.57 -5.13
C THR A 133 23.05 8.01 -4.15
N PHE A 134 23.40 6.75 -4.33
CA PHE A 134 24.42 6.03 -3.59
C PHE A 134 25.55 5.61 -4.54
N ALA A 135 26.78 5.61 -4.04
CA ALA A 135 27.96 5.23 -4.83
C ALA A 135 28.00 3.71 -5.11
N GLY A 136 27.38 2.89 -4.25
CA GLY A 136 27.45 1.44 -4.31
C GLY A 136 28.74 0.86 -3.73
N GLU A 137 29.42 1.61 -2.86
CA GLU A 137 30.68 1.20 -2.25
C GLU A 137 30.41 0.71 -0.83
N GLY A 138 30.80 -0.53 -0.55
CA GLY A 138 30.73 -1.11 0.78
C GLY A 138 31.77 -0.48 1.71
N VAL A 139 31.47 -0.50 3.00
CA VAL A 139 32.36 -0.08 4.08
C VAL A 139 33.40 -1.17 4.33
N THR A 140 34.67 -0.77 4.40
CA THR A 140 35.79 -1.65 4.75
C THR A 140 36.26 -1.45 6.19
N CYS A 141 37.12 -2.34 6.70
CA CYS A 141 37.63 -2.25 8.07
C CYS A 141 38.36 -0.93 8.38
N SER A 142 38.98 -0.28 7.37
CA SER A 142 39.64 1.02 7.54
C SER A 142 38.66 2.17 7.78
N ASP A 143 37.45 2.05 7.23
CA ASP A 143 36.40 3.07 7.32
C ASP A 143 35.65 3.01 8.67
N CYS A 144 35.77 1.89 9.40
CA CYS A 144 35.12 1.64 10.68
C CYS A 144 35.67 2.46 11.85
N SER A 145 36.69 3.29 11.64
CA SER A 145 37.34 4.11 12.69
C SER A 145 36.53 5.34 13.11
N ASN A 146 35.47 5.69 12.37
CA ASN A 146 34.63 6.85 12.66
C ASN A 146 33.16 6.54 12.37
N LEU A 147 32.26 6.97 13.25
CA LEU A 147 30.80 6.78 13.08
C LEU A 147 30.20 7.65 11.96
N GLU A 148 30.69 8.87 11.77
CA GLU A 148 30.13 9.82 10.79
C GLU A 148 30.11 9.24 9.36
N PRO A 149 31.21 8.66 8.83
CA PRO A 149 31.21 7.97 7.53
C PRO A 149 30.28 6.75 7.46
N LEU A 150 30.15 5.97 8.53
CA LEU A 150 29.30 4.77 8.54
C LEU A 150 27.83 5.12 8.34
N PHE A 151 27.38 6.19 9.01
CA PHE A 151 26.01 6.66 8.89
C PHE A 151 25.75 7.43 7.60
N SER A 152 26.76 8.08 7.01
CA SER A 152 26.58 8.87 5.78
C SER A 152 26.37 8.01 4.54
N VAL A 153 26.92 6.79 4.53
CA VAL A 153 26.73 5.82 3.43
C VAL A 153 25.54 4.88 3.64
N ALA A 154 25.01 4.80 4.86
CA ALA A 154 23.87 3.97 5.19
C ALA A 154 22.56 4.56 4.63
N ALA A 155 21.71 3.70 4.08
CA ALA A 155 20.37 4.06 3.64
C ALA A 155 19.33 3.97 4.78
N ALA A 156 19.56 3.10 5.77
CA ALA A 156 18.67 2.91 6.91
C ALA A 156 19.37 2.31 8.12
N GLY A 157 18.70 2.35 9.26
CA GLY A 157 19.13 1.71 10.51
C GLY A 157 18.00 1.04 11.28
N LEU A 158 18.38 0.03 12.07
CA LEU A 158 17.52 -0.74 12.98
C LEU A 158 18.15 -0.79 14.37
N ILE A 159 17.36 -0.58 15.42
CA ILE A 159 17.78 -0.79 16.81
C ILE A 159 17.27 -2.15 17.27
N LEU A 160 18.15 -2.98 17.79
CA LEU A 160 17.86 -4.31 18.32
C LEU A 160 17.92 -4.27 19.83
N ASN A 161 16.78 -4.54 20.46
CA ASN A 161 16.70 -4.70 21.91
C ASN A 161 16.87 -6.18 22.25
N LEU A 162 18.12 -6.65 22.24
CA LEU A 162 18.46 -8.04 22.55
C LEU A 162 18.35 -8.22 24.08
N SER A 163 17.31 -8.92 24.53
CA SER A 163 17.07 -9.18 25.96
C SER A 163 17.64 -10.52 26.43
N SER A 164 18.16 -11.33 25.50
CA SER A 164 18.60 -12.71 25.76
C SER A 164 20.12 -12.85 25.80
N THR A 165 20.57 -13.95 26.42
CA THR A 165 21.98 -14.34 26.47
C THR A 165 22.52 -14.90 25.15
N ASP A 166 21.69 -15.04 24.10
CA ASP A 166 22.05 -15.71 22.83
C ASP A 166 21.96 -14.74 21.64
N THR A 167 22.78 -13.69 21.71
CA THR A 167 22.85 -12.58 20.75
C THR A 167 23.18 -13.01 19.31
N GLU A 168 23.85 -14.15 19.12
CA GLU A 168 24.21 -14.64 17.79
C GLU A 168 23.02 -15.24 17.02
N LEU A 169 22.15 -16.00 17.69
CA LEU A 169 20.97 -16.59 17.06
C LEU A 169 19.97 -15.51 16.64
N GLU A 170 19.73 -14.52 17.51
CA GLU A 170 18.86 -13.37 17.21
C GLU A 170 19.42 -12.54 16.04
N SER A 171 20.73 -12.25 16.04
CA SER A 171 21.43 -11.59 14.93
C SER A 171 21.21 -12.32 13.60
N SER A 172 21.33 -13.66 13.58
CA SER A 172 21.20 -14.42 12.34
C SER A 172 19.77 -14.41 11.80
N THR A 173 18.77 -14.41 12.69
CA THR A 173 17.35 -14.33 12.32
C THR A 173 17.03 -12.97 11.69
N ILE A 174 17.60 -11.89 12.22
CA ILE A 174 17.42 -10.54 11.69
C ILE A 174 18.08 -10.40 10.32
N ASP A 175 19.28 -10.95 10.13
CA ASP A 175 19.94 -10.92 8.83
C ASP A 175 19.11 -11.68 7.76
N LEU A 176 18.51 -12.81 8.12
CA LEU A 176 17.59 -13.55 7.24
C LEU A 176 16.33 -12.74 6.89
N GLU A 177 15.75 -12.05 7.87
CA GLU A 177 14.58 -11.20 7.64
C GLU A 177 14.89 -10.00 6.75
N LEU A 178 16.06 -9.38 6.95
CA LEU A 178 16.55 -8.32 6.07
C LEU A 178 16.84 -8.84 4.67
N GLU A 179 17.41 -10.04 4.53
CA GLU A 179 17.64 -10.68 3.23
C GLU A 179 16.33 -10.90 2.48
N ASN A 180 15.30 -11.44 3.14
CA ASN A 180 13.98 -11.62 2.54
C ASN A 180 13.38 -10.30 2.06
N ARG A 181 13.44 -9.25 2.89
CA ARG A 181 12.84 -7.93 2.60
C ARG A 181 13.61 -7.12 1.56
N LEU A 182 14.93 -7.27 1.50
CA LEU A 182 15.83 -6.53 0.61
C LEU A 182 16.34 -7.40 -0.55
N SER A 183 15.61 -8.48 -0.86
CA SER A 183 15.92 -9.43 -1.94
C SER A 183 15.66 -8.86 -3.35
N LEU A 184 14.84 -7.82 -3.45
CA LEU A 184 14.52 -7.14 -4.70
C LEU A 184 15.45 -5.94 -4.93
N PRO A 185 15.78 -5.57 -6.19
CA PRO A 185 16.54 -4.35 -6.45
C PRO A 185 15.82 -3.11 -5.91
N TRP A 186 16.44 -2.42 -4.97
CA TRP A 186 15.92 -1.20 -4.34
C TRP A 186 16.78 0.04 -4.63
N ILE A 187 17.85 -0.14 -5.42
CA ILE A 187 18.63 0.92 -6.07
C ILE A 187 18.51 0.72 -7.59
N LEU A 188 18.16 1.76 -8.33
CA LEU A 188 18.10 1.76 -9.79
C LEU A 188 19.35 2.41 -10.37
N PRO A 189 19.96 1.83 -11.42
CA PRO A 189 21.16 2.38 -12.04
C PRO A 189 20.87 3.69 -12.79
N GLY A 190 21.90 4.53 -12.91
CA GLY A 190 21.85 5.76 -13.69
C GLY A 190 21.35 6.98 -12.90
N PRO A 191 21.09 8.10 -13.59
CA PRO A 191 20.67 9.33 -12.95
C PRO A 191 19.21 9.26 -12.49
N ALA A 192 18.95 9.77 -11.29
CA ALA A 192 17.60 9.97 -10.79
C ALA A 192 16.73 10.77 -11.76
N GLN A 193 15.51 10.30 -12.01
CA GLN A 193 14.52 11.00 -12.84
C GLN A 193 13.30 11.35 -12.00
N HIS A 194 12.97 12.65 -11.97
CA HIS A 194 11.69 13.07 -11.44
C HIS A 194 10.59 12.80 -12.44
N LYS A 195 9.48 12.25 -11.96
CA LYS A 195 8.26 12.03 -12.72
C LYS A 195 7.17 12.96 -12.22
N THR A 196 6.35 13.46 -13.14
CA THR A 196 5.19 14.30 -12.81
C THR A 196 3.90 13.58 -13.17
N LEU A 197 3.06 13.32 -12.17
CA LEU A 197 1.75 12.71 -12.35
C LEU A 197 0.65 13.73 -12.12
N VAL A 198 -0.34 13.73 -13.01
CA VAL A 198 -1.59 14.46 -12.81
C VAL A 198 -2.59 13.57 -12.09
N LEU A 199 -3.05 13.97 -10.91
CA LEU A 199 -4.13 13.31 -10.18
C LEU A 199 -5.44 14.05 -10.46
N VAL A 200 -6.42 13.37 -11.04
CA VAL A 200 -7.77 13.89 -11.26
C VAL A 200 -8.71 13.25 -10.25
N ASP A 201 -9.45 14.09 -9.53
CA ASP A 201 -10.26 13.68 -8.38
C ASP A 201 -9.41 13.07 -7.26
N ALA A 202 -9.05 13.92 -6.31
CA ALA A 202 -8.24 13.52 -5.16
C ALA A 202 -9.04 12.69 -4.15
N ASN A 203 -10.38 12.60 -4.28
CA ASN A 203 -11.42 11.83 -3.57
C ASN A 203 -11.14 11.33 -2.13
N SER A 204 -10.28 12.03 -1.41
CA SER A 204 -9.79 11.61 -0.10
C SER A 204 -10.24 12.61 0.93
N ALA A 205 -10.74 12.10 2.04
CA ALA A 205 -11.09 12.94 3.16
C ALA A 205 -9.83 13.64 3.73
N ASP A 206 -10.02 14.87 4.19
CA ASP A 206 -8.99 15.69 4.82
C ASP A 206 -8.36 14.96 6.02
N PRO A 207 -7.04 14.67 6.00
CA PRO A 207 -6.38 13.97 7.08
C PRO A 207 -6.47 14.69 8.44
N ALA A 208 -6.54 16.03 8.45
CA ALA A 208 -6.74 16.79 9.69
C ALA A 208 -8.13 16.57 10.32
N LYS A 209 -9.07 15.98 9.56
CA LYS A 209 -10.44 15.67 10.00
C LYS A 209 -10.68 14.15 10.10
N GLY A 210 -9.62 13.37 10.23
CA GLY A 210 -9.70 11.90 10.35
C GLY A 210 -9.76 11.15 9.03
N GLY A 211 -9.50 11.81 7.90
CA GLY A 211 -9.33 11.15 6.62
C GLY A 211 -8.07 10.29 6.55
N ASN A 212 -8.12 9.23 5.75
CA ASN A 212 -7.02 8.27 5.56
C ASN A 212 -6.26 8.49 4.23
N GLY A 213 -6.47 9.63 3.57
CA GLY A 213 -5.94 9.93 2.23
C GLY A 213 -4.43 10.16 2.12
N SER A 214 -3.69 10.21 3.23
CA SER A 214 -2.27 10.59 3.22
C SER A 214 -1.37 9.59 2.47
N GLY A 215 -1.76 8.31 2.40
CA GLY A 215 -0.95 7.23 1.84
C GLY A 215 -0.46 7.49 0.43
N LEU A 216 -1.33 7.97 -0.47
CA LEU A 216 -0.98 8.31 -1.85
C LEU A 216 0.11 9.38 -1.93
N TYR A 217 -0.05 10.47 -1.16
CA TYR A 217 0.86 11.61 -1.20
C TYR A 217 2.21 11.26 -0.59
N LEU A 218 2.22 10.49 0.51
CA LEU A 218 3.44 9.98 1.13
C LEU A 218 4.19 9.04 0.18
N ALA A 219 3.48 8.14 -0.51
CA ALA A 219 4.07 7.25 -1.50
C ALA A 219 4.69 8.04 -2.67
N ALA A 220 3.96 9.04 -3.21
CA ALA A 220 4.48 9.89 -4.27
C ALA A 220 5.74 10.66 -3.83
N GLN A 221 5.73 11.24 -2.62
CA GLN A 221 6.91 11.90 -2.06
C GLN A 221 8.09 10.93 -1.93
N ALA A 222 7.87 9.73 -1.40
CA ALA A 222 8.94 8.75 -1.20
C ALA A 222 9.53 8.23 -2.52
N LEU A 223 8.73 8.17 -3.58
CA LEU A 223 9.16 7.88 -4.96
C LEU A 223 9.78 9.08 -5.68
N GLY A 224 9.74 10.29 -5.08
CA GLY A 224 10.18 11.53 -5.73
C GLY A 224 9.29 11.99 -6.89
N ILE A 225 8.04 11.55 -6.91
CA ILE A 225 7.01 11.91 -7.88
C ILE A 225 6.39 13.26 -7.51
N LYS A 226 6.30 14.14 -8.49
CA LYS A 226 5.59 15.41 -8.39
C LYS A 226 4.12 15.20 -8.73
N LEU A 227 3.23 15.57 -7.81
CA LEU A 227 1.78 15.50 -8.03
C LEU A 227 1.21 16.85 -8.46
N VAL A 228 0.50 16.87 -9.60
CA VAL A 228 -0.34 17.99 -10.03
C VAL A 228 -1.78 17.58 -9.79
N VAL A 229 -2.48 18.28 -8.90
CA VAL A 229 -3.84 17.91 -8.49
C VAL A 229 -4.87 18.73 -9.27
N LEU A 230 -5.81 18.05 -9.92
CA LEU A 230 -6.99 18.63 -10.54
C LEU A 230 -8.21 18.28 -9.70
N ASP A 231 -8.74 19.26 -8.97
CA ASP A 231 -9.90 19.08 -8.11
C ASP A 231 -10.73 20.37 -8.03
N ASN A 232 -11.92 20.27 -7.45
CA ASN A 232 -12.81 21.40 -7.22
C ASN A 232 -12.11 22.50 -6.40
N ALA A 233 -12.43 23.76 -6.71
CA ALA A 233 -11.94 24.89 -5.92
C ALA A 233 -12.34 24.74 -4.44
N ASN A 234 -11.47 25.19 -3.53
CA ASN A 234 -11.60 25.06 -2.08
C ASN A 234 -11.48 23.62 -1.55
N HIS A 235 -10.99 22.67 -2.35
CA HIS A 235 -10.58 21.36 -1.84
C HIS A 235 -9.46 21.55 -0.81
N TRP A 236 -9.42 20.71 0.24
CA TRP A 236 -8.47 20.87 1.34
C TRP A 236 -7.00 20.87 0.88
N LEU A 237 -6.66 20.12 -0.16
CA LEU A 237 -5.31 20.15 -0.77
C LEU A 237 -4.88 21.52 -1.28
N GLU A 238 -5.81 22.43 -1.59
CA GLU A 238 -5.49 23.80 -2.00
C GLU A 238 -4.82 24.60 -0.87
N GLU A 239 -5.04 24.22 0.39
CA GLU A 239 -4.52 24.93 1.56
C GLU A 239 -2.98 24.89 1.64
N PRO A 240 -2.32 25.97 2.11
CA PRO A 240 -0.85 26.06 2.16
C PRO A 240 -0.17 24.97 2.99
N GLN A 241 -0.84 24.47 4.03
CA GLN A 241 -0.29 23.42 4.89
C GLN A 241 -0.03 22.11 4.13
N TYR A 242 -0.79 21.84 3.06
CA TYR A 242 -0.64 20.65 2.21
C TYR A 242 0.20 20.91 0.95
N ALA A 243 0.81 22.08 0.80
CA ALA A 243 1.62 22.41 -0.37
C ALA A 243 2.82 21.45 -0.56
N HIS A 244 3.30 20.83 0.51
CA HIS A 244 4.40 19.85 0.45
C HIS A 244 4.02 18.53 -0.25
N TRP A 245 2.73 18.23 -0.40
CA TRP A 245 2.22 17.03 -1.06
C TRP A 245 1.98 17.18 -2.56
N ARG A 246 2.11 18.39 -3.10
CA ARG A 246 1.80 18.69 -4.50
C ARG A 246 2.78 19.69 -5.11
N GLU A 247 3.07 19.50 -6.37
CA GLU A 247 3.77 20.49 -7.21
C GLU A 247 2.82 21.63 -7.60
N ALA A 248 1.54 21.32 -7.87
CA ALA A 248 0.53 22.31 -8.22
C ALA A 248 -0.88 21.82 -7.85
N PHE A 249 -1.78 22.77 -7.60
CA PHE A 249 -3.23 22.54 -7.51
C PHE A 249 -3.89 23.42 -8.57
N ILE A 250 -4.70 22.82 -9.45
CA ILE A 250 -5.39 23.53 -10.53
C ILE A 250 -6.89 23.32 -10.34
N PRO A 251 -7.61 24.35 -9.86
CA PRO A 251 -9.06 24.28 -9.71
C PRO A 251 -9.73 23.85 -11.01
N THR A 252 -10.33 22.66 -10.99
CA THR A 252 -10.98 22.00 -12.10
C THR A 252 -12.34 21.54 -11.62
N ARG A 253 -13.40 22.01 -12.26
CA ARG A 253 -14.75 21.64 -11.87
C ARG A 253 -14.96 20.15 -12.19
N LEU A 254 -15.14 19.35 -11.15
CA LEU A 254 -15.42 17.93 -11.28
C LEU A 254 -16.93 17.72 -11.32
N THR A 255 -17.40 17.00 -12.33
CA THR A 255 -18.80 16.63 -12.56
C THR A 255 -18.91 15.14 -12.85
N ASN A 256 -20.10 14.55 -12.79
CA ASN A 256 -20.31 13.20 -13.29
C ASN A 256 -21.38 13.24 -14.40
N PRO A 257 -21.02 13.02 -15.68
CA PRO A 257 -19.68 12.68 -16.19
C PRO A 257 -18.68 13.85 -16.08
N PRO A 258 -17.36 13.59 -16.02
CA PRO A 258 -16.34 14.63 -15.92
C PRO A 258 -16.18 15.43 -17.21
N GLU A 259 -15.86 16.71 -17.08
CA GLU A 259 -15.38 17.54 -18.18
C GLU A 259 -13.96 17.10 -18.62
N ASP A 260 -13.58 17.40 -19.87
CA ASP A 260 -12.25 17.05 -20.42
C ASP A 260 -11.10 17.74 -19.63
N PRO A 261 -10.22 16.97 -18.94
CA PRO A 261 -9.18 17.55 -18.08
C PRO A 261 -8.06 18.25 -18.87
N LEU A 262 -8.00 18.09 -20.20
CA LEU A 262 -6.91 18.62 -21.01
C LEU A 262 -6.80 20.15 -20.97
N LYS A 263 -7.89 20.86 -20.73
CA LYS A 263 -7.84 22.32 -20.54
C LYS A 263 -7.02 22.68 -19.31
N SER A 264 -7.26 22.02 -18.18
CA SER A 264 -6.53 22.23 -16.94
C SER A 264 -5.08 21.76 -17.03
N ILE A 265 -4.83 20.63 -17.71
CA ILE A 265 -3.47 20.13 -17.97
C ILE A 265 -2.69 21.13 -18.85
N LYS A 266 -3.31 21.71 -19.87
CA LYS A 266 -2.66 22.77 -20.67
C LYS A 266 -2.36 24.02 -19.84
N ALA A 267 -3.22 24.36 -18.88
CA ALA A 267 -2.99 25.49 -17.99
C ALA A 267 -1.79 25.27 -17.04
N TYR A 268 -1.46 24.02 -16.68
CA TYR A 268 -0.25 23.68 -15.93
C TYR A 268 1.03 24.11 -16.66
N GLY A 269 1.07 23.92 -17.98
CA GLY A 269 2.13 24.44 -18.85
C GLY A 269 3.52 23.79 -18.70
N LYS A 270 3.66 22.72 -17.90
CA LYS A 270 4.91 21.93 -17.81
C LYS A 270 4.69 20.48 -18.27
N PRO A 271 5.76 19.74 -18.62
CA PRO A 271 5.65 18.32 -18.99
C PRO A 271 5.04 17.47 -17.88
N ILE A 272 4.31 16.43 -18.29
CA ILE A 272 3.74 15.41 -17.41
C ILE A 272 4.12 14.03 -17.95
N ASP A 273 4.32 13.06 -17.05
CA ASP A 273 4.68 11.68 -17.38
C ASP A 273 3.48 10.73 -17.28
N GLY A 274 2.42 11.14 -16.56
CA GLY A 274 1.22 10.31 -16.37
C GLY A 274 0.01 11.09 -15.90
N ILE A 275 -1.16 10.48 -16.04
CA ILE A 275 -2.45 10.96 -15.52
C ILE A 275 -3.18 9.80 -14.87
N ILE A 276 -3.68 10.00 -13.65
CA ILE A 276 -4.32 8.96 -12.83
C ILE A 276 -5.59 9.50 -12.16
N THR A 277 -6.48 8.59 -11.78
CA THR A 277 -7.65 8.85 -10.95
C THR A 277 -8.01 7.58 -10.18
N PHE A 278 -8.65 7.72 -9.02
CA PHE A 278 -9.20 6.61 -8.25
C PHE A 278 -10.73 6.58 -8.28
N ALA A 279 -11.35 7.40 -9.14
CA ALA A 279 -12.78 7.37 -9.38
C ALA A 279 -13.10 6.52 -10.61
N ASP A 280 -13.73 5.37 -10.41
CA ASP A 280 -14.10 4.42 -11.47
C ASP A 280 -14.91 5.09 -12.59
N SER A 281 -15.82 6.00 -12.22
CA SER A 281 -16.64 6.77 -13.15
C SER A 281 -15.82 7.66 -14.11
N TYR A 282 -14.55 7.95 -13.76
CA TYR A 282 -13.66 8.83 -14.53
C TYR A 282 -12.69 8.04 -15.44
N TRP A 283 -12.50 6.75 -15.21
CA TRP A 283 -11.48 5.93 -15.88
C TRP A 283 -11.52 6.04 -17.40
N THR A 284 -12.70 5.95 -18.01
CA THR A 284 -12.86 6.01 -19.47
C THR A 284 -12.50 7.38 -20.06
N TYR A 285 -12.71 8.46 -19.30
CA TYR A 285 -12.41 9.83 -19.70
C TYR A 285 -10.91 10.13 -19.53
N ILE A 286 -10.32 9.65 -18.43
CA ILE A 286 -8.88 9.78 -18.18
C ILE A 286 -8.06 8.99 -19.20
N ALA A 287 -8.49 7.78 -19.59
CA ALA A 287 -7.85 7.03 -20.65
C ALA A 287 -7.92 7.74 -22.02
N ASP A 288 -9.06 8.38 -22.34
CA ASP A 288 -9.16 9.20 -23.56
C ASP A 288 -8.18 10.39 -23.54
N ALA A 289 -8.10 11.09 -22.41
CA ALA A 289 -7.17 12.20 -22.21
C ALA A 289 -5.71 11.74 -22.31
N ALA A 290 -5.34 10.65 -21.65
CA ALA A 290 -4.00 10.06 -21.70
C ALA A 290 -3.60 9.72 -23.13
N LYS A 291 -4.48 9.05 -23.89
CA LYS A 291 -4.26 8.73 -25.30
C LYS A 291 -4.00 9.97 -26.15
N ARG A 292 -4.78 11.05 -25.94
CA ARG A 292 -4.60 12.33 -26.66
C ARG A 292 -3.32 13.07 -26.28
N LEU A 293 -2.77 12.78 -25.10
CA LEU A 293 -1.47 13.28 -24.62
C LEU A 293 -0.29 12.41 -25.05
N GLY A 294 -0.54 11.23 -25.65
CA GLY A 294 0.51 10.26 -25.96
C GLY A 294 1.08 9.55 -24.73
N ILE A 295 0.34 9.56 -23.61
CA ILE A 295 0.70 8.88 -22.37
C ILE A 295 0.17 7.44 -22.43
N PRO A 296 0.98 6.43 -22.05
CA PRO A 296 0.52 5.04 -21.95
C PRO A 296 -0.72 4.91 -21.05
N THR A 297 -1.71 4.14 -21.50
CA THR A 297 -2.95 3.91 -20.75
C THR A 297 -3.63 2.64 -21.22
N ALA A 298 -4.51 2.09 -20.37
CA ALA A 298 -5.36 0.96 -20.72
C ALA A 298 -6.36 1.34 -21.84
N PRO A 299 -6.84 0.37 -22.64
CA PRO A 299 -7.85 0.63 -23.64
C PRO A 299 -9.13 1.18 -23.01
N LYS A 300 -9.64 2.32 -23.50
CA LYS A 300 -10.88 2.94 -23.03
C LYS A 300 -12.06 1.95 -22.95
N GLU A 301 -12.22 1.11 -23.98
CA GLU A 301 -13.30 0.12 -24.01
C GLU A 301 -13.11 -0.98 -22.96
N ALA A 302 -11.86 -1.35 -22.63
CA ALA A 302 -11.59 -2.31 -21.56
C ALA A 302 -12.02 -1.75 -20.20
N LEU A 303 -11.67 -0.50 -19.91
CA LEU A 303 -12.10 0.18 -18.69
C LEU A 303 -13.63 0.33 -18.63
N ARG A 304 -14.27 0.68 -19.76
CA ARG A 304 -15.75 0.76 -19.85
C ARG A 304 -16.41 -0.59 -19.58
N THR A 305 -15.86 -1.67 -20.13
CA THR A 305 -16.36 -3.00 -19.85
C THR A 305 -16.20 -3.34 -18.38
N ALA A 306 -15.00 -3.15 -17.81
CA ALA A 306 -14.70 -3.51 -16.43
C ALA A 306 -15.55 -2.75 -15.38
N THR A 307 -15.86 -1.47 -15.62
CA THR A 307 -16.64 -0.66 -14.65
C THR A 307 -18.15 -0.72 -14.86
N ASN A 308 -18.63 -1.30 -15.96
CA ASN A 308 -20.06 -1.46 -16.22
C ASN A 308 -20.48 -2.92 -15.98
N LYS A 309 -21.27 -3.13 -14.91
CA LYS A 309 -21.67 -4.46 -14.44
C LYS A 309 -22.35 -5.31 -15.52
N TYR A 310 -23.20 -4.74 -16.37
CA TYR A 310 -23.82 -5.48 -17.49
C TYR A 310 -22.79 -5.91 -18.54
N LEU A 311 -21.88 -4.99 -18.92
CA LEU A 311 -20.85 -5.29 -19.91
C LEU A 311 -19.86 -6.33 -19.40
N THR A 312 -19.44 -6.26 -18.13
CA THR A 312 -18.62 -7.30 -17.49
C THR A 312 -19.31 -8.65 -17.60
N SER A 313 -20.57 -8.77 -17.18
CA SER A 313 -21.32 -10.03 -17.23
C SER A 313 -21.44 -10.58 -18.65
N LYS A 314 -21.72 -9.73 -19.63
CA LYS A 314 -21.74 -10.16 -21.05
C LYS A 314 -20.37 -10.57 -21.55
N TYR A 315 -19.31 -9.92 -21.10
CA TYR A 315 -17.95 -10.21 -21.52
C TYR A 315 -17.47 -11.58 -21.02
N VAL A 316 -17.78 -11.93 -19.77
CA VAL A 316 -17.45 -13.24 -19.18
C VAL A 316 -18.43 -14.36 -19.60
N GLY A 317 -19.50 -14.01 -20.32
CA GLY A 317 -20.44 -14.98 -20.89
C GLY A 317 -21.62 -15.34 -19.98
N HIS A 318 -21.90 -14.54 -18.95
CA HIS A 318 -23.05 -14.75 -18.08
C HIS A 318 -24.37 -14.40 -18.78
N GLU A 319 -25.43 -15.13 -18.38
CA GLU A 319 -26.79 -14.76 -18.72
C GLU A 319 -27.21 -13.55 -17.87
N ALA A 320 -27.13 -12.37 -18.49
CA ALA A 320 -27.47 -11.10 -17.88
C ALA A 320 -28.48 -10.33 -18.75
N TYR A 321 -29.39 -9.62 -18.12
CA TYR A 321 -30.43 -8.80 -18.75
C TYR A 321 -30.28 -7.35 -18.31
N ARG A 322 -30.39 -6.41 -19.24
CA ARG A 322 -30.31 -4.97 -18.96
C ARG A 322 -31.69 -4.32 -19.12
N ALA A 323 -32.06 -3.47 -18.17
CA ALA A 323 -33.23 -2.61 -18.25
C ALA A 323 -32.88 -1.21 -17.72
N SER A 324 -33.71 -0.23 -18.07
CA SER A 324 -33.55 1.16 -17.62
C SER A 324 -34.75 1.68 -16.82
N CYS A 325 -35.81 0.88 -16.70
CA CYS A 325 -36.99 1.20 -15.91
C CYS A 325 -37.76 -0.07 -15.54
N LEU A 326 -38.78 0.09 -14.68
CA LEU A 326 -39.62 -1.02 -14.20
C LEU A 326 -40.35 -1.75 -15.33
N ASP A 327 -40.95 -1.03 -16.27
CA ASP A 327 -41.75 -1.65 -17.33
C ASP A 327 -40.89 -2.54 -18.24
N GLU A 328 -39.68 -2.09 -18.58
CA GLU A 328 -38.70 -2.90 -19.33
C GLU A 328 -38.30 -4.17 -18.57
N ALA A 329 -38.04 -4.05 -17.27
CA ALA A 329 -37.66 -5.20 -16.45
C ALA A 329 -38.79 -6.23 -16.33
N LEU A 330 -40.04 -5.77 -16.13
CA LEU A 330 -41.21 -6.65 -16.07
C LEU A 330 -41.48 -7.33 -17.43
N ASP A 331 -41.31 -6.59 -18.54
CA ASP A 331 -41.42 -7.15 -19.89
C ASP A 331 -40.37 -8.24 -20.13
N ILE A 332 -39.11 -8.00 -19.78
CA ILE A 332 -38.03 -8.99 -19.83
C ILE A 332 -38.37 -10.21 -18.97
N ALA A 333 -38.77 -10.01 -17.72
CA ALA A 333 -39.08 -11.09 -16.79
C ALA A 333 -40.31 -11.91 -17.22
N SER A 334 -41.25 -11.31 -17.97
CA SER A 334 -42.41 -12.04 -18.51
C SER A 334 -42.08 -12.86 -19.76
N LYS A 335 -41.03 -12.50 -20.50
CA LYS A 335 -40.64 -13.12 -21.79
C LYS A 335 -39.54 -14.16 -21.65
N ASN A 336 -38.84 -14.18 -20.52
CA ASN A 336 -37.70 -15.05 -20.27
C ASN A 336 -37.91 -15.83 -18.97
N ASP A 337 -37.40 -17.05 -18.90
CA ASP A 337 -37.38 -17.83 -17.68
C ASP A 337 -36.16 -17.39 -16.84
N LEU A 338 -36.37 -16.40 -15.98
CA LEU A 338 -35.26 -15.80 -15.22
C LEU A 338 -34.75 -16.76 -14.12
N PRO A 339 -33.42 -16.88 -13.93
CA PRO A 339 -32.82 -17.83 -13.00
C PRO A 339 -32.86 -17.34 -11.56
N TYR A 340 -34.04 -17.27 -10.95
CA TYR A 340 -34.18 -16.88 -9.54
C TYR A 340 -33.41 -17.83 -8.58
N PRO A 341 -32.80 -17.32 -7.50
CA PRO A 341 -32.72 -15.90 -7.14
C PRO A 341 -31.82 -15.10 -8.09
N LEU A 342 -32.20 -13.85 -8.32
CA LEU A 342 -31.43 -12.88 -9.09
C LEU A 342 -30.67 -11.92 -8.18
N ILE A 343 -29.62 -11.32 -8.73
CA ILE A 343 -29.03 -10.08 -8.24
C ILE A 343 -29.42 -8.95 -9.21
N VAL A 344 -29.96 -7.87 -8.67
CA VAL A 344 -30.26 -6.63 -9.40
C VAL A 344 -29.29 -5.56 -8.93
N LYS A 345 -28.54 -4.95 -9.85
CA LYS A 345 -27.52 -3.94 -9.52
C LYS A 345 -27.46 -2.83 -10.57
N PRO A 346 -27.26 -1.56 -10.19
CA PRO A 346 -27.06 -0.48 -11.15
C PRO A 346 -25.84 -0.77 -12.02
N CYS A 347 -25.88 -0.45 -13.32
CA CYS A 347 -24.80 -0.81 -14.24
C CYS A 347 -23.49 -0.08 -13.89
N ASP A 348 -23.58 1.20 -13.56
CA ASP A 348 -22.43 2.06 -13.22
C ASP A 348 -22.34 2.32 -11.69
N GLY A 349 -23.01 1.49 -10.88
CA GLY A 349 -23.09 1.67 -9.43
C GLY A 349 -21.82 1.26 -8.69
N TRP A 350 -21.61 1.85 -7.51
CA TRP A 350 -20.45 1.65 -6.64
C TRP A 350 -20.88 1.58 -5.16
N SER A 351 -19.98 1.13 -4.27
CA SER A 351 -20.23 0.93 -2.82
C SER A 351 -21.42 0.02 -2.49
N SER A 352 -21.76 -0.92 -3.37
CA SER A 352 -22.89 -1.85 -3.20
C SER A 352 -24.25 -1.16 -2.99
N GLU A 353 -24.37 0.11 -3.35
CA GLU A 353 -25.62 0.86 -3.25
C GLU A 353 -26.60 0.45 -4.36
N GLY A 354 -27.87 0.27 -3.99
CA GLY A 354 -28.91 -0.16 -4.94
C GLY A 354 -28.79 -1.62 -5.39
N VAL A 355 -27.90 -2.40 -4.79
CA VAL A 355 -27.76 -3.85 -5.06
C VAL A 355 -28.78 -4.64 -4.24
N SER A 356 -29.56 -5.48 -4.90
CA SER A 356 -30.64 -6.26 -4.26
C SER A 356 -30.64 -7.71 -4.73
N ARG A 357 -30.81 -8.64 -3.79
CA ARG A 357 -31.19 -10.01 -4.09
C ARG A 357 -32.71 -10.07 -4.30
N VAL A 358 -33.13 -10.79 -5.33
CA VAL A 358 -34.53 -10.93 -5.71
C VAL A 358 -34.85 -12.41 -5.85
N ASP A 359 -35.63 -12.96 -4.92
CA ASP A 359 -35.97 -14.39 -4.87
C ASP A 359 -37.17 -14.75 -5.77
N SER A 360 -37.96 -13.76 -6.20
CA SER A 360 -39.14 -14.00 -7.05
C SER A 360 -39.55 -12.78 -7.87
N PHE A 361 -40.40 -13.01 -8.88
CA PHE A 361 -40.96 -11.98 -9.76
C PHE A 361 -41.61 -10.82 -8.98
N ASP A 362 -42.35 -11.12 -7.91
CA ASP A 362 -43.07 -10.12 -7.12
C ASP A 362 -42.12 -9.14 -6.39
N GLN A 363 -40.86 -9.53 -6.17
CA GLN A 363 -39.86 -8.70 -5.50
C GLN A 363 -39.14 -7.72 -6.45
N LEU A 364 -39.21 -7.91 -7.77
CA LEU A 364 -38.52 -7.05 -8.76
C LEU A 364 -38.87 -5.57 -8.61
N THR A 365 -40.16 -5.27 -8.39
CA THR A 365 -40.63 -3.88 -8.27
C THR A 365 -39.95 -3.15 -7.11
N THR A 366 -39.78 -3.83 -5.98
CA THR A 366 -39.14 -3.25 -4.79
C THR A 366 -37.65 -3.02 -5.03
N ALA A 367 -36.96 -4.00 -5.62
CA ALA A 367 -35.53 -3.90 -5.93
C ALA A 367 -35.22 -2.75 -6.88
N ILE A 368 -35.98 -2.61 -7.97
CA ILE A 368 -35.77 -1.55 -8.97
C ILE A 368 -36.01 -0.16 -8.36
N LYS A 369 -37.04 -0.01 -7.52
CA LYS A 369 -37.34 1.25 -6.83
C LYS A 369 -36.31 1.64 -5.76
N ALA A 370 -35.45 0.71 -5.34
CA ALA A 370 -34.39 0.98 -4.37
C ALA A 370 -33.15 1.62 -5.03
N ILE A 371 -33.06 1.63 -6.36
CA ILE A 371 -31.95 2.24 -7.09
C ILE A 371 -32.08 3.77 -7.06
N ASP A 372 -31.06 4.44 -6.54
CA ASP A 372 -30.94 5.90 -6.64
C ASP A 372 -30.38 6.29 -8.01
N GLU A 373 -31.30 6.51 -8.96
CA GLU A 373 -30.95 6.89 -10.33
C GLU A 373 -30.12 8.19 -10.41
N SER A 374 -30.26 9.08 -9.41
CA SER A 374 -29.52 10.35 -9.39
C SER A 374 -28.03 10.15 -9.13
N ARG A 375 -27.65 9.03 -8.50
CA ARG A 375 -26.27 8.68 -8.15
C ARG A 375 -25.67 7.66 -9.11
N HIS A 376 -26.46 6.68 -9.54
CA HIS A 376 -25.97 5.48 -10.25
C HIS A 376 -26.45 5.37 -11.69
N GLY A 377 -27.28 6.32 -12.15
CA GLY A 377 -27.96 6.24 -13.44
C GLY A 377 -29.16 5.28 -13.40
N SER A 378 -29.93 5.27 -14.49
CA SER A 378 -31.16 4.48 -14.59
C SER A 378 -30.95 3.05 -15.12
N GLU A 379 -29.83 2.77 -15.77
CA GLU A 379 -29.55 1.42 -16.29
C GLU A 379 -29.12 0.47 -15.17
N PHE A 380 -29.71 -0.72 -15.14
CA PHE A 380 -29.37 -1.80 -14.21
C PHE A 380 -29.34 -3.16 -14.89
N VAL A 381 -28.63 -4.09 -14.27
CA VAL A 381 -28.51 -5.48 -14.70
C VAL A 381 -29.25 -6.42 -13.75
N MET A 382 -29.92 -7.41 -14.33
CA MET A 382 -30.51 -8.55 -13.65
C MET A 382 -29.80 -9.82 -14.11
N GLU A 383 -29.19 -10.56 -13.18
CA GLU A 383 -28.47 -11.79 -13.46
C GLU A 383 -28.61 -12.80 -12.32
N LYS A 384 -28.21 -14.05 -12.54
CA LYS A 384 -28.26 -15.12 -11.53
C LYS A 384 -27.46 -14.70 -10.28
N TYR A 385 -28.05 -14.85 -9.10
CA TYR A 385 -27.32 -14.71 -7.84
C TYR A 385 -26.39 -15.91 -7.61
N CYS A 386 -25.12 -15.64 -7.30
CA CYS A 386 -24.15 -16.66 -6.89
C CYS A 386 -24.13 -16.74 -5.35
N ALA A 387 -24.50 -17.90 -4.81
CA ALA A 387 -24.59 -18.12 -3.36
C ALA A 387 -23.27 -18.61 -2.73
N GLY A 388 -22.20 -18.76 -3.53
CA GLY A 388 -20.90 -19.19 -3.03
C GLY A 388 -20.16 -18.10 -2.25
N PRO A 389 -19.05 -18.45 -1.56
CA PRO A 389 -18.20 -17.51 -0.85
C PRO A 389 -17.74 -16.36 -1.76
N GLU A 390 -17.75 -15.14 -1.22
CA GLU A 390 -17.24 -13.94 -1.87
C GLU A 390 -15.79 -13.68 -1.50
N VAL A 391 -15.04 -13.12 -2.43
CA VAL A 391 -13.63 -12.78 -2.25
C VAL A 391 -13.29 -11.47 -2.95
N ASP A 392 -12.29 -10.80 -2.40
CA ASP A 392 -11.50 -9.82 -3.15
C ASP A 392 -10.21 -10.48 -3.63
N ALA A 393 -9.92 -10.34 -4.91
CA ALA A 393 -8.68 -10.77 -5.53
C ALA A 393 -7.90 -9.53 -6.03
N ASN A 394 -6.71 -9.32 -5.46
CA ASN A 394 -5.85 -8.20 -5.85
C ASN A 394 -4.67 -8.70 -6.69
N PHE A 395 -4.42 -8.03 -7.82
CA PHE A 395 -3.30 -8.32 -8.72
C PHE A 395 -2.40 -7.10 -8.88
N VAL A 396 -1.09 -7.35 -9.00
CA VAL A 396 -0.16 -6.41 -9.62
C VAL A 396 0.32 -7.01 -10.93
N LEU A 397 -0.02 -6.36 -12.04
CA LEU A 397 0.35 -6.78 -13.39
C LEU A 397 1.39 -5.83 -14.00
N LEU A 398 2.35 -6.41 -14.71
CA LEU A 398 3.28 -5.69 -15.57
C LEU A 398 3.50 -6.49 -16.85
N ASP A 399 3.26 -5.88 -18.01
CA ASP A 399 3.36 -6.53 -19.32
C ASP A 399 2.54 -7.83 -19.44
N GLY A 400 1.49 -7.97 -18.63
CA GLY A 400 0.63 -9.15 -18.54
C GLY A 400 1.15 -10.26 -17.62
N GLU A 401 2.29 -10.06 -16.94
CA GLU A 401 2.80 -10.97 -15.93
C GLU A 401 2.25 -10.62 -14.54
N VAL A 402 1.95 -11.65 -13.73
CA VAL A 402 1.51 -11.50 -12.35
C VAL A 402 2.73 -11.32 -11.45
N LEU A 403 2.96 -10.10 -10.98
CA LEU A 403 4.02 -9.80 -10.01
C LEU A 403 3.57 -10.05 -8.57
N PHE A 404 2.28 -9.87 -8.30
CA PHE A 404 1.67 -10.13 -7.00
C PHE A 404 0.22 -10.56 -7.20
N PHE A 405 -0.22 -11.48 -6.35
CA PHE A 405 -1.59 -11.96 -6.29
C PHE A 405 -1.93 -12.30 -4.84
N GLU A 406 -3.05 -11.80 -4.36
CA GLU A 406 -3.65 -12.18 -3.09
C GLU A 406 -5.15 -12.36 -3.25
N VAL A 407 -5.71 -13.21 -2.41
CA VAL A 407 -7.16 -13.38 -2.25
C VAL A 407 -7.48 -13.22 -0.79
N CYS A 408 -8.50 -12.42 -0.48
CA CYS A 408 -9.07 -12.37 0.85
C CYS A 408 -10.54 -12.78 0.82
N ASP A 409 -10.94 -13.37 1.93
CA ASP A 409 -12.31 -13.76 2.19
C ASP A 409 -13.14 -12.53 2.52
N ASP A 410 -14.29 -12.40 1.88
CA ASP A 410 -15.27 -11.37 2.16
C ASP A 410 -16.47 -12.00 2.87
N LEU A 411 -16.72 -11.56 4.11
CA LEU A 411 -17.71 -12.22 4.96
C LEU A 411 -19.13 -12.02 4.43
N PRO A 412 -20.01 -13.03 4.58
CA PRO A 412 -21.41 -12.96 4.16
C PRO A 412 -22.10 -11.66 4.60
N LYS A 413 -22.67 -10.96 3.62
CA LYS A 413 -23.35 -9.69 3.82
C LYS A 413 -24.79 -9.93 4.28
N SER A 414 -25.46 -8.91 4.82
CA SER A 414 -26.82 -9.10 5.39
C SER A 414 -27.86 -9.61 4.37
N ALA A 415 -27.67 -9.35 3.07
CA ALA A 415 -28.53 -9.86 1.99
C ALA A 415 -28.16 -11.26 1.48
N ASP A 416 -27.10 -11.87 1.98
CA ASP A 416 -26.70 -13.22 1.60
C ASP A 416 -27.56 -14.30 2.26
N THR A 417 -27.59 -15.47 1.63
CA THR A 417 -28.32 -16.64 2.16
C THR A 417 -27.83 -17.06 3.54
N ASN A 418 -26.52 -16.94 3.77
CA ASN A 418 -25.79 -17.23 5.00
C ASN A 418 -25.41 -15.94 5.77
N GLY A 419 -25.99 -14.80 5.40
CA GLY A 419 -25.72 -13.50 5.98
C GLY A 419 -26.19 -13.34 7.44
N PRO A 420 -25.54 -12.47 8.23
CA PRO A 420 -26.00 -12.17 9.58
C PRO A 420 -27.31 -11.37 9.54
N SER A 421 -28.23 -11.70 10.45
CA SER A 421 -29.44 -10.90 10.67
C SER A 421 -29.12 -9.62 11.46
N LEU A 422 -28.74 -8.55 10.75
CA LEU A 422 -28.42 -7.24 11.33
C LEU A 422 -29.66 -6.32 11.35
N GLY A 423 -30.59 -6.61 12.24
CA GLY A 423 -31.82 -5.81 12.38
C GLY A 423 -32.68 -5.87 11.11
N SER A 424 -32.98 -4.71 10.50
CA SER A 424 -33.72 -4.61 9.24
C SER A 424 -32.84 -4.33 8.02
N LEU A 425 -31.51 -4.31 8.18
CA LEU A 425 -30.59 -4.11 7.07
C LEU A 425 -30.52 -5.40 6.25
N ASN A 426 -30.79 -5.27 4.95
CA ASN A 426 -30.75 -6.34 3.97
C ASN A 426 -30.08 -5.82 2.70
N ASN A 427 -28.75 -5.66 2.77
CA ASN A 427 -27.91 -5.11 1.70
C ASN A 427 -26.59 -5.87 1.57
N PHE A 428 -25.81 -5.48 0.56
CA PHE A 428 -24.49 -6.02 0.24
C PHE A 428 -23.36 -5.08 0.69
N HIS A 429 -23.56 -4.31 1.76
CA HIS A 429 -22.48 -3.47 2.30
C HIS A 429 -21.41 -4.33 2.98
N GLU A 430 -20.15 -3.98 2.74
CA GLU A 430 -19.01 -4.62 3.36
C GLU A 430 -19.08 -4.65 4.88
N LEU A 431 -18.74 -5.80 5.45
CA LEU A 431 -18.70 -6.00 6.89
C LEU A 431 -17.27 -6.13 7.39
N ASN A 432 -16.59 -7.22 7.03
CA ASN A 432 -15.19 -7.46 7.33
C ASN A 432 -14.59 -8.38 6.26
N SER A 433 -13.27 -8.31 6.11
CA SER A 433 -12.51 -9.22 5.24
C SER A 433 -11.46 -9.98 6.07
N VAL A 434 -11.13 -11.21 5.67
CA VAL A 434 -10.16 -12.08 6.34
C VAL A 434 -9.00 -12.39 5.40
N TYR A 435 -7.77 -12.14 5.86
CA TYR A 435 -6.54 -12.29 5.09
C TYR A 435 -5.59 -13.32 5.74
N PRO A 436 -4.98 -14.23 4.93
CA PRO A 436 -5.36 -14.59 3.57
C PRO A 436 -6.68 -15.40 3.56
N SER A 437 -7.27 -15.58 2.38
CA SER A 437 -8.44 -16.45 2.19
C SER A 437 -8.19 -17.88 2.69
N ALA A 438 -9.21 -18.48 3.32
CA ALA A 438 -9.21 -19.89 3.74
C ALA A 438 -9.85 -20.82 2.68
N LEU A 439 -10.14 -20.31 1.47
CA LEU A 439 -10.60 -21.15 0.37
C LEU A 439 -9.59 -22.26 0.03
N PRO A 440 -10.07 -23.42 -0.47
CA PRO A 440 -9.20 -24.46 -1.00
C PRO A 440 -8.28 -23.94 -2.12
N THR A 441 -7.04 -24.44 -2.16
CA THR A 441 -6.04 -24.02 -3.16
C THR A 441 -6.54 -24.15 -4.60
N GLU A 442 -7.32 -25.19 -4.92
CA GLU A 442 -7.90 -25.37 -6.25
C GLU A 442 -8.87 -24.25 -6.65
N GLU A 443 -9.61 -23.69 -5.68
CA GLU A 443 -10.54 -22.58 -5.90
C GLU A 443 -9.81 -21.24 -5.98
N ILE A 444 -8.75 -21.07 -5.19
CA ILE A 444 -7.83 -19.92 -5.32
C ILE A 444 -7.17 -19.91 -6.70
N ASP A 445 -6.69 -21.07 -7.18
CA ASP A 445 -6.10 -21.21 -8.51
C ASP A 445 -7.11 -20.95 -9.62
N LEU A 446 -8.36 -21.41 -9.44
CA LEU A 446 -9.48 -21.13 -10.34
C LEU A 446 -9.74 -19.62 -10.44
N LEU A 447 -9.90 -18.94 -9.30
CA LEU A 447 -10.08 -17.48 -9.24
C LEU A 447 -8.92 -16.75 -9.92
N ARG A 448 -7.68 -17.11 -9.57
CA ARG A 448 -6.46 -16.53 -10.13
C ARG A 448 -6.46 -16.61 -11.66
N ASN A 449 -6.71 -17.80 -12.19
CA ASN A 449 -6.60 -18.07 -13.63
C ASN A 449 -7.76 -17.44 -14.41
N SER A 450 -8.99 -17.51 -13.89
CA SER A 450 -10.18 -16.94 -14.54
C SER A 450 -10.13 -15.41 -14.60
N PHE A 451 -9.73 -14.76 -13.50
CA PHE A 451 -9.55 -13.30 -13.47
C PHE A 451 -8.40 -12.85 -14.36
N LEU A 452 -7.24 -13.51 -14.28
CA LEU A 452 -6.10 -13.17 -15.14
C LEU A 452 -6.46 -13.31 -16.63
N ASP A 453 -7.07 -14.41 -17.04
CA ASP A 453 -7.48 -14.62 -18.43
C ASP A 453 -8.47 -13.53 -18.89
N THR A 454 -9.42 -13.15 -18.04
CA THR A 454 -10.37 -12.06 -18.31
C THR A 454 -9.66 -10.72 -18.53
N LEU A 455 -8.79 -10.32 -17.59
CA LEU A 455 -8.00 -9.09 -17.66
C LEU A 455 -7.15 -9.05 -18.94
N LEU A 456 -6.42 -10.13 -19.24
CA LEU A 456 -5.54 -10.20 -20.41
C LEU A 456 -6.32 -10.16 -21.73
N LYS A 457 -7.47 -10.84 -21.81
CA LYS A 457 -8.36 -10.78 -22.98
C LYS A 457 -8.91 -9.37 -23.22
N MET A 458 -9.22 -8.63 -22.15
CA MET A 458 -9.65 -7.23 -22.25
C MET A 458 -8.50 -6.31 -22.68
N GLY A 459 -7.26 -6.75 -22.54
CA GLY A 459 -6.06 -5.95 -22.80
C GLY A 459 -5.58 -5.15 -21.59
N LEU A 460 -6.02 -5.51 -20.38
CA LEU A 460 -5.54 -4.96 -19.12
C LEU A 460 -4.29 -5.74 -18.68
N LYS A 461 -3.11 -5.16 -18.93
CA LYS A 461 -1.81 -5.84 -18.76
C LYS A 461 -0.90 -5.21 -17.72
N ASP A 462 -1.22 -3.99 -17.30
CA ASP A 462 -0.37 -3.17 -16.44
C ASP A 462 -1.24 -2.51 -15.36
N GLY A 463 -0.77 -2.54 -14.12
CA GLY A 463 -1.38 -1.82 -13.01
C GLY A 463 -1.76 -2.69 -11.82
N ILE A 464 -2.42 -2.05 -10.86
CA ILE A 464 -2.97 -2.69 -9.66
C ILE A 464 -4.46 -2.92 -9.94
N MET A 465 -4.90 -4.17 -9.85
CA MET A 465 -6.27 -4.56 -10.13
C MET A 465 -6.90 -5.10 -8.85
N HIS A 466 -8.09 -4.60 -8.53
CA HIS A 466 -8.95 -5.12 -7.49
C HIS A 466 -10.18 -5.72 -8.16
N LEU A 467 -10.45 -6.99 -7.88
CA LEU A 467 -11.57 -7.72 -8.45
C LEU A 467 -12.35 -8.39 -7.35
N GLU A 468 -13.66 -8.18 -7.33
CA GLU A 468 -14.60 -8.93 -6.49
C GLU A 468 -15.14 -10.12 -7.28
N GLY A 469 -15.35 -11.25 -6.61
CA GLY A 469 -16.10 -12.36 -7.21
C GLY A 469 -16.56 -13.40 -6.22
N ARG A 470 -17.31 -14.38 -6.72
CA ARG A 470 -17.91 -15.44 -5.91
C ARG A 470 -17.69 -16.80 -6.53
N VAL A 471 -17.30 -17.79 -5.74
CA VAL A 471 -17.04 -19.15 -6.23
C VAL A 471 -18.34 -19.96 -6.28
N ASP A 472 -18.99 -20.02 -7.44
CA ASP A 472 -20.18 -20.85 -7.63
C ASP A 472 -19.83 -22.34 -7.41
N ARG A 473 -20.67 -23.04 -6.66
CA ARG A 473 -20.45 -24.45 -6.27
C ARG A 473 -19.08 -24.73 -5.60
N SER A 474 -18.49 -23.75 -4.91
CA SER A 474 -17.36 -23.97 -3.97
C SER A 474 -17.51 -25.24 -3.11
N SER A 475 -16.44 -25.95 -2.82
CA SER A 475 -16.44 -27.08 -1.90
C SER A 475 -16.61 -26.67 -0.42
N VAL A 476 -16.56 -25.37 -0.13
CA VAL A 476 -16.76 -24.80 1.21
C VAL A 476 -17.93 -23.81 1.22
N ASP A 477 -18.43 -23.50 2.42
CA ASP A 477 -19.42 -22.46 2.70
C ASP A 477 -19.22 -21.93 4.12
N TYR A 478 -19.68 -20.71 4.40
CA TYR A 478 -19.61 -20.14 5.75
C TYR A 478 -20.63 -20.79 6.68
N GLU A 479 -20.15 -21.35 7.79
CA GLU A 479 -21.00 -21.86 8.88
C GLU A 479 -20.61 -21.17 10.20
N MET A 480 -21.58 -20.96 11.09
CA MET A 480 -21.35 -20.44 12.44
C MET A 480 -21.11 -21.62 13.40
N GLU A 481 -19.86 -21.77 13.88
CA GLU A 481 -19.49 -22.79 14.86
C GLU A 481 -18.88 -22.14 16.11
N ASN A 482 -19.43 -22.45 17.30
CA ASN A 482 -18.95 -21.94 18.59
C ASN A 482 -18.83 -20.40 18.68
N GLY A 483 -19.66 -19.67 17.93
CA GLY A 483 -19.66 -18.20 17.90
C GLY A 483 -18.62 -17.58 16.96
N ILE A 484 -17.98 -18.40 16.12
CA ILE A 484 -17.05 -17.98 15.07
C ILE A 484 -17.69 -18.34 13.73
N LEU A 485 -17.73 -17.36 12.82
CA LEU A 485 -18.13 -17.58 11.43
C LEU A 485 -16.87 -17.92 10.63
N ASP A 486 -16.82 -19.10 10.02
CA ASP A 486 -15.65 -19.58 9.28
C ASP A 486 -16.07 -20.45 8.08
N LEU A 487 -15.15 -20.70 7.15
CA LEU A 487 -15.35 -21.57 6.00
C LEU A 487 -15.29 -23.05 6.42
N HIS A 488 -16.33 -23.81 6.10
CA HIS A 488 -16.41 -25.24 6.36
C HIS A 488 -16.69 -26.04 5.08
N PRO A 489 -16.19 -27.28 4.95
CA PRO A 489 -16.51 -28.15 3.84
C PRO A 489 -18.03 -28.37 3.71
N ARG A 490 -18.58 -28.18 2.52
CA ARG A 490 -19.99 -28.48 2.25
C ARG A 490 -20.26 -29.96 2.44
N LYS A 491 -21.38 -30.26 3.10
CA LYS A 491 -21.91 -31.62 3.28
C LYS A 491 -22.48 -32.12 1.95
N SER A 492 -21.58 -32.56 1.06
CA SER A 492 -21.79 -33.20 -0.26
C SER A 492 -23.16 -33.00 -0.93
N THR A 493 -23.23 -32.15 -1.96
CA THR A 493 -24.28 -32.27 -2.98
C THR A 493 -23.72 -31.97 -4.38
N GLY A 494 -23.48 -33.03 -5.16
CA GLY A 494 -23.29 -32.97 -6.62
C GLY A 494 -21.83 -33.04 -7.07
N SER A 495 -21.60 -33.73 -8.20
CA SER A 495 -20.30 -34.04 -8.79
C SER A 495 -19.79 -32.97 -9.77
N GLU A 496 -20.33 -31.75 -9.73
CA GLU A 496 -19.94 -30.69 -10.66
C GLU A 496 -18.85 -29.81 -10.04
N PRO A 497 -17.80 -29.46 -10.81
CA PRO A 497 -16.69 -28.67 -10.28
C PRO A 497 -17.10 -27.22 -9.98
N ALA A 498 -16.37 -26.59 -9.05
CA ALA A 498 -16.48 -25.16 -8.78
C ALA A 498 -16.22 -24.34 -10.06
N SER A 499 -16.86 -23.18 -10.15
CA SER A 499 -16.66 -22.21 -11.23
C SER A 499 -16.61 -20.80 -10.62
N ALA A 500 -15.57 -20.04 -10.97
CA ALA A 500 -15.38 -18.65 -10.54
C ALA A 500 -16.17 -17.67 -11.41
#